data_AF-D4VP48-F1
#
_entry.id   AF-D4VP48-F1
#
_cell.length_a   1.000
_cell.length_b   1.000
_cell.length_c   1.000
_cell.angle_alpha   90.00
_cell.angle_beta   90.00
_cell.angle_gamma   90.00
#
_symmetry.space_group_name_H-M   'P 1'
#
loop_
_entity.id
_entity.type
_entity.pdbx_description
1 polymer ?
#
loop_
_entity_poly.entity_id
_entity_poly.type
_entity_poly.pdbx_seq_one_letter_code
_entity_poly.pdbx_strand_id
1 'polypeptide(L)' 'MSILLSDEEQLIVDRYLEKYKITNKSRWLRETILMFIHKNMEEDYPTLFGEHDMRR' A
#
# COMPACT_ATOMS: atom_id res chain seq x y z
N MET A 1 8.62 4.44 -13.91
CA MET A 1 8.77 4.99 -12.54
C MET A 1 9.99 4.33 -11.94
N SER A 2 11.02 5.12 -11.63
CA SER A 2 12.21 4.65 -10.91
C SER A 2 12.08 5.07 -9.45
N ILE A 3 12.25 4.12 -8.54
CA ILE A 3 12.40 4.40 -7.11
C ILE A 3 13.82 4.04 -6.68
N LEU A 4 14.38 4.84 -5.80
CA LEU A 4 15.67 4.56 -5.17
C LEU A 4 15.38 3.94 -3.80
N LEU A 5 15.99 2.79 -3.56
CA LEU A 5 15.93 2.06 -2.30
C LEU A 5 17.38 1.81 -1.85
N SER A 6 17.60 1.83 -0.54
CA SER A 6 18.82 1.29 0.04
C SER A 6 18.91 -0.23 -0.22
N ASP A 7 20.11 -0.79 -0.07
CA ASP A 7 20.32 -2.24 -0.26
C ASP A 7 19.48 -3.07 0.71
N GLU A 8 19.27 -2.58 1.94
CA GLU A 8 18.46 -3.26 2.95
C GLU A 8 16.98 -3.28 2.56
N GLU A 9 16.42 -2.15 2.14
CA GLU A 9 15.04 -2.04 1.68
C GLU A 9 14.80 -2.91 0.44
N GLN A 10 15.76 -2.92 -0.49
CA GLN A 10 15.71 -3.76 -1.68
C GLN A 10 15.67 -5.24 -1.30
N LEU A 11 16.52 -5.68 -0.36
CA LEU A 11 16.57 -7.07 0.10
C LEU A 11 15.27 -7.51 0.79
N ILE A 12 14.64 -6.62 1.56
CA ILE A 12 13.34 -6.91 2.20
C ILE A 12 12.26 -7.10 1.12
N VAL A 13 12.21 -6.20 0.13
CA VAL A 13 11.25 -6.29 -0.97
C VAL A 13 11.47 -7.57 -1.78
N ASP A 14 12.71 -7.88 -2.15
CA ASP A 14 13.00 -9.05 -2.98
C ASP A 14 12.64 -10.37 -2.27
N ARG A 15 12.96 -10.49 -0.96
CA ARG A 15 12.54 -11.66 -0.15
C ARG A 15 11.02 -11.80 -0.07
N TYR A 16 10.29 -10.69 0.04
CA TYR A 16 8.83 -10.71 0.04
C TYR A 16 8.30 -11.20 -1.32
N LEU A 17 8.78 -10.64 -2.42
CA LEU A 17 8.34 -11.01 -3.76
C LEU A 17 8.63 -12.49 -4.06
N GLU A 18 9.82 -12.97 -3.68
CA GLU A 18 10.20 -14.37 -3.83
C GLU A 18 9.27 -15.30 -3.04
N LYS A 19 9.03 -15.00 -1.76
CA LYS A 19 8.15 -15.79 -0.88
C LYS A 19 6.75 -15.99 -1.46
N TYR A 20 6.20 -14.95 -2.09
CA TYR A 20 4.86 -14.98 -2.68
C TYR A 20 4.86 -15.27 -4.18
N LYS A 21 6.02 -15.59 -4.78
CA LYS A 21 6.20 -15.90 -6.20
C LYS A 21 5.71 -14.79 -7.13
N ILE A 22 5.90 -13.54 -6.71
CA ILE A 22 5.52 -12.35 -7.47
C ILE A 22 6.67 -12.01 -8.42
N THR A 23 6.44 -12.22 -9.72
CA THR A 23 7.48 -12.05 -10.75
C THR A 23 7.53 -10.63 -11.32
N ASN A 24 6.44 -9.88 -11.24
CA ASN A 24 6.35 -8.52 -11.77
C ASN A 24 6.46 -7.47 -10.66
N LYS A 25 7.71 -7.12 -10.30
CA LYS A 25 8.04 -6.14 -9.25
C LYS A 25 7.41 -4.76 -9.51
N SER A 26 7.45 -4.27 -10.75
CA SER A 26 6.89 -2.95 -11.10
C SER A 26 5.38 -2.89 -10.96
N ARG A 27 4.67 -3.95 -11.38
CA ARG A 27 3.22 -4.05 -11.21
C ARG A 27 2.85 -4.08 -9.74
N TRP A 28 3.50 -4.96 -8.97
CA TRP A 28 3.28 -5.08 -7.53
C TRP A 28 3.47 -3.73 -6.83
N LEU A 29 4.60 -3.06 -7.07
CA LEU A 29 4.89 -1.76 -6.46
C LEU A 29 3.79 -0.72 -6.77
N ARG A 30 3.35 -0.63 -8.03
CA ARG A 30 2.28 0.29 -8.44
C ARG A 30 0.98 -0.01 -7.71
N GLU A 31 0.57 -1.27 -7.69
CA GLU A 31 -0.68 -1.71 -7.05
C GLU A 31 -0.63 -1.51 -5.54
N THR A 32 0.51 -1.80 -4.89
CA THR A 32 0.72 -1.60 -3.46
C THR A 32 0.63 -0.11 -3.07
N ILE A 33 1.32 0.77 -3.80
CA ILE A 33 1.27 2.22 -3.54
C ILE A 33 -0.15 2.76 -3.74
N LEU A 34 -0.81 2.38 -4.84
CA LEU A 34 -2.19 2.82 -5.09
C LEU A 34 -3.14 2.33 -4.01
N MET A 35 -3.05 1.06 -3.60
CA MET A 35 -3.88 0.50 -2.53
C MET A 35 -3.66 1.24 -1.22
N PHE A 36 -2.42 1.57 -0.88
CA PHE A 36 -2.10 2.34 0.31
C PHE A 36 -2.71 3.75 0.24
N ILE A 37 -2.55 4.47 -0.87
CA ILE A 37 -3.12 5.82 -1.04
C ILE A 37 -4.65 5.77 -0.93
N HIS A 38 -5.30 4.81 -1.61
CA HIS A 38 -6.75 4.67 -1.55
C HIS A 38 -7.27 4.46 -0.13
N LYS A 39 -6.63 3.57 0.64
CA LYS A 39 -7.03 3.32 2.04
C LYS A 39 -6.88 4.57 2.91
N ASN A 40 -5.75 5.27 2.81
CA ASN A 40 -5.58 6.53 3.56
C ASN A 40 -6.63 7.57 3.15
N MET A 41 -6.93 7.70 1.86
CA MET A 41 -7.96 8.62 1.38
C MET A 41 -9.37 8.25 1.87
N GLU A 42 -9.68 6.97 2.01
CA GLU A 42 -10.95 6.52 2.59
C GLU A 42 -11.04 6.84 4.08
N GLU A 43 -9.95 6.69 4.83
CA GLU A 43 -9.86 7.05 6.25
C GLU A 43 -9.96 8.56 6.48
N ASP A 44 -9.32 9.36 5.61
CA ASP A 44 -9.34 10.82 5.67
C ASP A 44 -10.64 11.43 5.11
N TYR A 45 -11.50 10.62 4.47
CA TYR A 45 -12.74 11.11 3.89
C TYR A 45 -13.70 11.51 5.01
N PRO A 46 -14.06 12.81 5.15
CA PRO A 46 -14.93 13.25 6.22
C PRO A 46 -16.32 12.63 6.03
N THR A 47 -16.64 11.66 6.88
CA THR A 47 -17.98 11.08 6.91
C THR A 47 -18.95 12.10 7.49
N LEU A 48 -20.14 12.21 6.91
CA LEU A 48 -21.18 13.15 7.35
C LEU A 48 -21.58 12.94 8.83
N PHE A 49 -21.35 11.74 9.33
CA PHE A 49 -21.60 11.28 10.69
C PHE A 49 -20.37 10.51 11.17
N GLY A 50 -19.94 10.71 12.42
CA GLY A 50 -18.90 9.87 13.01
C GLY A 50 -19.42 8.46 13.30
N GLU A 51 -18.54 7.50 13.60
CA GLU A 51 -18.97 6.14 14.00
C GLU A 51 -19.93 6.14 15.22
N HIS A 52 -19.83 7.15 16.09
CA HIS A 52 -20.72 7.33 17.24
C HIS A 52 -22.11 7.86 16.84
N ASP A 53 -22.21 8.60 15.74
CA ASP A 53 -23.48 9.15 15.24
C ASP A 53 -24.26 8.11 14.40
N MET A 54 -23.56 7.21 13.71
CA MET A 54 -24.19 6.13 12.92
C MET A 54 -24.73 4.96 13.77
N ARG A 55 -24.31 4.83 15.03
CA ARG A 55 -24.68 3.73 15.94
C ARG A 55 -25.86 4.03 16.88
N ARG A 56 -26.54 5.17 16.70
CA ARG A 56 -27.75 5.54 17.47
C ARG A 56 -29.04 5.17 16.76
#